data_AF-A0AA88HBW7-F1
#
_entry.id   AF-A0AA88HBW7-F1
#
_cell.length_a   1.000
_cell.length_b   1.000
_cell.length_c   1.000
_cell.angle_alpha   90.00
_cell.angle_beta   90.00
_cell.angle_gamma   90.00
#
_symmetry.space_group_name_H-M   'P 1'
#
loop_
_entity.id
_entity.type
_entity.pdbx_description
1 polymer ?
#
loop_
_entity_poly.entity_id
_entity_poly.type
_entity_poly.pdbx_seq_one_letter_code
_entity_poly.pdbx_strand_id
1 'polypeptide(L)'
;YSSSLIICLFLLNLFFLQMERSLDEWNLNSPSRIRPESGKTVGDDLCGPIPKDVRPPGLQIGFYMAYCNSDWIDTGLRRAKNLCCKDQKALSC
;
A
#
# COMPACT_ATOMS: atom_id res chain seq x y z
N TYR A 1 7.67 -23.33 -25.32
CA TYR A 1 8.14 -21.95 -25.07
C TYR A 1 7.02 -20.91 -25.10
N SER A 2 6.05 -20.93 -26.04
CA SER A 2 4.94 -19.94 -26.04
C SER A 2 3.95 -20.06 -24.86
N SER A 3 3.59 -21.27 -24.42
CA SER A 3 2.56 -21.45 -23.38
C SER A 3 3.00 -20.94 -22.00
N SER A 4 4.29 -21.07 -21.66
CA SER A 4 4.84 -20.59 -20.38
C SER A 4 4.87 -19.07 -20.30
N LEU A 5 5.15 -18.38 -21.41
CA LEU A 5 5.15 -16.91 -21.45
C LEU A 5 3.74 -16.34 -21.28
N ILE A 6 2.75 -16.98 -21.93
CA ILE A 6 1.32 -16.59 -21.84
C ILE A 6 0.81 -16.77 -20.40
N ILE A 7 1.12 -17.90 -19.75
CA ILE A 7 0.73 -18.14 -18.36
C ILE A 7 1.36 -17.09 -17.42
N CYS A 8 2.64 -16.76 -17.64
CA CYS A 8 3.33 -15.78 -16.81
C CYS A 8 2.73 -14.37 -16.95
N LEU A 9 2.42 -13.93 -18.18
CA LEU A 9 1.72 -12.67 -18.44
C LEU A 9 0.32 -12.64 -17.83
N PHE A 10 -0.43 -13.75 -17.88
CA PHE A 10 -1.76 -13.83 -17.29
C PHE A 10 -1.72 -13.71 -15.76
N LEU A 11 -0.77 -14.38 -15.12
CA LEU A 11 -0.56 -14.29 -13.67
C LEU A 11 -0.13 -12.88 -13.25
N LEU A 12 0.71 -12.21 -14.04
CA LEU A 12 1.13 -10.83 -13.76
C LEU A 12 -0.07 -9.86 -13.82
N ASN A 13 -0.94 -10.00 -14.82
CA ASN A 13 -2.15 -9.18 -14.93
C ASN A 13 -3.13 -9.43 -13.79
N LEU A 14 -3.34 -10.70 -13.39
CA LEU A 14 -4.16 -11.03 -12.22
C LEU A 14 -3.61 -10.42 -10.94
N PHE A 15 -2.28 -10.47 -10.76
CA PHE A 15 -1.62 -9.87 -9.61
C PHE A 15 -1.80 -8.35 -9.59
N PHE A 16 -1.65 -7.69 -10.74
CA PHE A 16 -1.87 -6.25 -10.86
C PHE A 16 -3.31 -5.85 -10.51
N LEU A 17 -4.31 -6.54 -11.05
CA LEU A 17 -5.72 -6.31 -10.73
C LEU A 17 -6.02 -6.50 -9.23
N GLN A 18 -5.42 -7.52 -8.61
CA GLN A 18 -5.60 -7.77 -7.18
C GLN A 18 -4.97 -6.65 -6.33
N MET A 19 -3.81 -6.12 -6.73
CA MET A 19 -3.18 -4.99 -6.06
C MET A 19 -4.04 -3.74 -6.17
N GLU A 20 -4.52 -3.41 -7.38
CA GLU A 20 -5.39 -2.25 -7.60
C GLU A 20 -6.63 -2.30 -6.72
N ARG A 21 -7.32 -3.45 -6.71
CA ARG A 21 -8.47 -3.68 -5.83
C ARG A 21 -8.15 -3.53 -4.35
N SER A 22 -7.00 -4.06 -3.91
CA SER A 22 -6.56 -3.96 -2.52
C SER A 22 -6.29 -2.51 -2.11
N LEU A 23 -5.77 -1.70 -3.03
CA LEU A 23 -5.49 -0.27 -2.81
C LEU A 23 -6.75 0.53 -2.52
N ASP A 24 -7.84 0.22 -3.24
CA ASP A 24 -9.14 0.87 -3.09
C ASP A 24 -9.86 0.42 -1.81
N GLU A 25 -9.78 -0.87 -1.50
CA GLU A 25 -10.45 -1.47 -0.34
C GLU A 25 -9.78 -1.13 1.00
N TRP A 26 -8.49 -0.79 1.02
CA TRP A 26 -7.80 -0.43 2.25
C TRP A 26 -8.44 0.77 2.93
N ASN A 27 -9.07 0.64 4.09
CA ASN A 27 -9.57 1.78 4.83
C ASN A 27 -8.56 2.18 5.92
N LEU A 28 -8.01 3.40 5.85
CA LEU A 28 -7.03 3.87 6.83
C LEU A 28 -7.56 3.86 8.26
N ASN A 29 -8.88 3.96 8.44
CA ASN A 29 -9.53 3.98 9.74
C ASN A 29 -9.99 2.58 10.20
N SER A 30 -9.82 1.55 9.35
CA SER A 30 -10.19 0.19 9.72
C SER A 30 -9.12 -0.45 10.61
N PRO A 31 -9.50 -1.39 11.50
CA PRO A 31 -8.54 -2.12 12.32
C PRO A 31 -7.45 -2.77 11.48
N SER A 32 -6.20 -2.58 11.88
CA SER A 32 -5.09 -3.28 11.27
C SER A 32 -5.16 -4.75 11.62
N ARG A 33 -5.10 -5.59 10.57
CA ARG A 33 -4.97 -7.04 10.73
C ARG A 33 -3.56 -7.47 11.12
N ILE A 34 -2.56 -6.60 10.96
CA ILE A 34 -1.16 -6.90 11.27
C ILE A 34 -0.92 -6.87 12.78
N ARG A 35 -1.60 -5.97 13.51
CA ARG A 35 -1.45 -5.77 14.96
C ARG A 35 -2.82 -5.71 15.66
N PRO A 36 -3.64 -6.76 15.57
CA PRO A 36 -5.03 -6.74 16.05
C PRO A 36 -5.15 -6.45 17.54
N GLU A 37 -4.21 -6.93 18.35
CA GLU A 37 -4.15 -6.75 19.81
C GLU A 37 -3.89 -5.30 20.24
N SER A 38 -3.29 -4.49 19.35
CA SER A 38 -2.98 -3.09 19.64
C SER A 38 -4.16 -2.14 19.41
N GLY A 39 -5.23 -2.61 18.76
CA GLY A 39 -6.35 -1.78 18.32
C GLY A 39 -5.99 -0.71 17.29
N LYS A 40 -4.77 -0.75 16.73
CA LYS A 40 -4.29 0.21 15.73
C LYS A 40 -5.05 0.07 14.42
N THR A 41 -5.15 1.18 13.70
CA THR A 41 -5.71 1.19 12.35
C THR A 41 -4.64 0.93 11.28
N VAL A 42 -5.06 0.63 10.06
CA VAL A 42 -4.14 0.55 8.90
C VAL A 42 -3.34 1.85 8.75
N GLY A 43 -3.98 3.01 8.97
CA GLY A 43 -3.30 4.30 8.92
C GLY A 43 -2.21 4.44 9.98
N ASP A 44 -2.46 4.01 11.21
CA ASP A 44 -1.48 4.09 12.29
C ASP A 44 -0.24 3.23 12.01
N ASP A 45 -0.44 2.06 11.42
CA ASP A 45 0.68 1.20 11.03
C ASP A 45 1.50 1.80 9.88
N LEU A 46 0.86 2.52 8.96
CA LEU A 46 1.55 3.26 7.89
C LEU A 46 2.26 4.52 8.40
N CYS A 47 1.72 5.20 9.42
CA CYS A 47 2.36 6.37 10.04
C CYS A 47 3.45 5.99 11.05
N GLY A 48 3.40 4.80 11.64
CA GLY A 48 4.37 4.28 12.61
C GLY A 48 5.85 4.47 12.23
N PRO A 49 6.29 4.12 11.01
CA PRO A 49 7.67 4.30 10.58
C PRO A 49 8.01 5.73 10.12
N ILE A 50 7.05 6.66 10.08
CA ILE A 50 7.26 8.03 9.58
C ILE A 50 7.64 8.94 10.76
N PRO A 51 8.91 9.38 10.88
CA PRO A 51 9.39 10.08 12.07
C PRO A 51 8.97 11.55 12.14
N LYS A 52 8.36 12.09 11.09
CA LYS A 52 7.99 13.51 10.97
C LYS A 52 6.50 13.68 10.72
N ASP A 53 5.97 14.81 11.15
CA ASP A 53 4.60 15.19 10.82
C ASP A 53 4.42 15.34 9.31
N VAL A 54 3.33 14.78 8.82
CA VAL A 54 2.86 14.87 7.43
C VAL A 54 1.56 15.64 7.43
N ARG A 55 1.61 16.85 6.87
CA ARG A 55 0.48 17.78 6.76
C ARG A 55 -0.13 17.76 5.35
N PRO A 56 -1.31 18.36 5.14
CA PRO A 56 -1.88 18.52 3.81
C PRO A 56 -0.86 19.10 2.81
N PRO A 57 -0.81 18.56 1.57
CA PRO A 57 -1.79 17.66 0.97
C PRO A 57 -1.71 16.20 1.45
N GLY A 58 -0.67 15.81 2.20
CA GLY A 58 -0.43 14.45 2.69
C GLY A 58 0.44 13.60 1.75
N LEU A 59 0.69 12.35 2.12
CA LEU A 59 1.46 11.38 1.32
C LEU A 59 0.54 10.45 0.53
N GLN A 60 0.85 10.25 -0.75
CA GLN A 60 0.19 9.20 -1.52
C GLN A 60 0.70 7.82 -1.09
N ILE A 61 -0.22 6.86 -0.98
CA ILE A 61 0.11 5.46 -0.70
C ILE A 61 0.07 4.70 -2.03
N GLY A 62 1.03 3.82 -2.26
CA GLY A 62 1.11 3.03 -3.48
C GLY A 62 1.76 1.67 -3.27
N PHE A 63 1.69 0.83 -4.30
CA PHE A 63 2.41 -0.44 -4.31
C PHE A 63 3.76 -0.31 -5.02
N TYR A 64 4.78 -0.83 -4.36
CA TYR A 64 6.07 -1.12 -4.96
C TYR A 64 6.23 -2.64 -4.97
N MET A 65 6.79 -3.18 -6.05
CA MET A 65 7.10 -4.60 -6.14
C MET A 65 8.58 -4.81 -6.39
N ALA A 66 9.15 -5.80 -5.71
CA ALA A 66 10.44 -6.38 -6.06
C ALA A 66 10.21 -7.87 -6.30
N TYR A 67 10.82 -8.43 -7.34
CA TYR A 67 10.74 -9.84 -7.66
C TYR A 67 12.14 -10.44 -7.64
N CYS A 68 12.33 -11.46 -6.79
CA CYS A 68 13.67 -11.99 -6.46
C CYS A 68 14.60 -10.85 -5.97
N ASN A 69 15.90 -10.90 -6.32
CA ASN A 69 16.87 -9.87 -5.97
C ASN A 69 16.82 -8.64 -6.93
N SER A 70 15.64 -8.31 -7.48
CA SER A 70 15.50 -7.12 -8.31
C SER A 70 15.43 -5.86 -7.47
N ASP A 71 15.68 -4.73 -8.11
CA ASP A 71 15.33 -3.43 -7.55
C ASP A 71 13.81 -3.33 -7.33
N TRP A 72 13.43 -2.42 -6.44
CA TRP A 72 12.04 -2.05 -6.22
C TRP A 72 11.52 -1.28 -7.44
N ILE A 73 10.47 -1.81 -8.05
CA ILE A 73 9.78 -1.21 -9.18
C ILE A 73 8.52 -0.53 -8.67
N ASP A 74 8.36 0.73 -9.06
CA ASP A 74 7.13 1.46 -8.86
C ASP A 74 6.04 0.91 -9.80
N THR A 75 4.95 0.39 -9.23
CA THR A 75 3.85 -0.17 -10.03
C THR A 75 2.96 0.90 -10.67
N GLY A 76 3.13 2.18 -10.29
CA GLY A 76 2.24 3.28 -10.68
C GLY A 76 0.87 3.26 -10.00
N LEU A 77 0.53 2.18 -9.27
CA LEU A 77 -0.69 2.09 -8.49
C LEU A 77 -0.58 3.01 -7.28
N ARG A 78 -1.48 4.00 -7.22
CA ARG A 78 -1.53 5.02 -6.18
C ARG A 78 -2.94 5.24 -5.71
N ARG A 79 -3.09 5.41 -4.40
CA ARG A 79 -4.36 5.74 -3.79
C ARG A 79 -4.59 7.24 -3.94
N ALA A 80 -5.79 7.62 -4.36
CA ALA A 80 -6.18 9.02 -4.49
C ALA A 80 -6.26 9.76 -3.14
N LYS A 81 -6.49 9.03 -2.03
CA LYS A 81 -6.51 9.59 -0.68
C LYS A 81 -5.11 9.69 -0.10
N ASN A 82 -4.77 10.85 0.43
CA ASN A 82 -3.47 11.10 1.05
C ASN A 82 -3.49 10.73 2.53
N LEU A 83 -2.34 10.26 3.02
CA LEU A 83 -2.06 9.95 4.41
C LEU A 83 -1.48 11.18 5.11
N CYS A 84 -2.11 11.61 6.20
CA CYS A 84 -1.54 12.58 7.12
C CYS A 84 -1.14 11.89 8.41
N CYS A 85 0.01 12.30 8.95
CA CYS A 85 0.61 11.70 10.13
C CYS A 85 0.98 12.79 11.12
N LYS A 86 0.70 12.56 12.40
CA LYS A 86 1.16 13.41 13.49
C LYS A 86 1.55 12.50 14.64
N ASP A 87 2.74 12.70 15.19
CA ASP A 87 3.24 11.86 16.29
C ASP A 87 3.11 10.36 15.97
N GLN A 88 3.46 9.96 14.74
CA GLN A 88 3.35 8.59 14.21
C GLN A 88 1.94 7.97 14.20
N LYS A 89 0.89 8.78 14.33
CA LYS A 89 -0.51 8.36 14.23
C LYS A 89 -1.19 8.93 12.99
N ALA A 90 -2.12 8.17 12.43
CA ALA A 90 -2.91 8.65 11.30
C ALA A 90 -3.98 9.64 11.74
N LEU A 91 -4.19 10.65 10.90
CA LEU A 91 -5.27 11.62 11.04
C LEU A 91 -5.85 11.95 9.66
N SER A 92 -7.01 12.61 9.65
CA SER A 92 -7.54 13.21 8.43
C SER A 92 -6.59 14.28 7.92
N CYS A 93 -6.16 14.13 6.67
CA CYS A 93 -5.92 15.29 5.81
C CYS A 93 -7.27 15.96 5.50
#